data_AF-X1P945-F1
#
_entry.id   AF-X1P945-F1
#
_cell.length_a   1.000
_cell.length_b   1.000
_cell.length_c   1.000
_cell.angle_alpha   90.00
_cell.angle_beta   90.00
_cell.angle_gamma   90.00
#
_symmetry.space_group_name_H-M   'P 1'
#
loop_
_entity.id
_entity.type
_entity.pdbx_description
1 polymer ?
#
loop_
_entity_poly.entity_id
_entity_poly.type
_entity_poly.pdbx_seq_one_letter_code
_entity_poly.pdbx_strand_id
1 'polypeptide(L)'
;MKVAYTVSDIREMVDQAVMSIRSARKFFRRDEVVVFYTPPRSEKNRERLSALAEVREVENLTDPFDPWGMGRMSRYGDKVHLCSLDDEEVFFLDA
;
A
#
# COMPACT_ATOMS: atom_id res chain seq x y z
N MET A 1 -16.09 -2.90 6.93
CA MET A 1 -15.57 -1.82 6.08
C MET A 1 -14.06 -1.73 6.25
N LYS A 2 -13.30 -1.81 5.16
CA LYS A 2 -11.83 -1.67 5.17
C LYS A 2 -11.34 -0.50 4.34
N VAL A 3 -10.21 0.07 4.73
CA VAL A 3 -9.44 1.01 3.91
C VAL A 3 -8.21 0.30 3.41
N ALA A 4 -7.97 0.34 2.10
CA ALA A 4 -6.86 -0.36 1.48
C ALA A 4 -5.90 0.62 0.80
N TYR A 5 -4.61 0.34 0.96
CA TYR A 5 -3.52 1.01 0.27
C TYR A 5 -2.67 -0.04 -0.45
N THR A 6 -2.08 0.35 -1.57
CA THR A 6 -1.01 -0.41 -2.20
C THR A 6 0.25 0.42 -2.21
N VAL A 7 1.30 -0.08 -1.57
CA VAL A 7 2.53 0.69 -1.32
C VAL A 7 3.73 -0.10 -1.80
N SER A 8 4.72 0.60 -2.36
CA SER A 8 6.05 0.07 -2.64
C SER A 8 7.09 1.02 -2.05
N ASP A 9 8.28 0.53 -1.72
CA ASP A 9 9.35 1.35 -1.15
C ASP A 9 10.12 2.13 -2.24
N ILE A 10 9.38 3.01 -2.92
CA ILE A 10 9.90 3.83 -4.00
C ILE A 10 9.64 5.28 -3.68
N ARG A 11 10.72 6.07 -3.69
CA ARG A 11 10.67 7.52 -3.47
C ARG A 11 9.95 7.83 -2.15
N GLU A 12 8.89 8.63 -2.21
CA GLU A 12 8.15 9.14 -1.05
C GLU A 12 6.84 8.38 -0.80
N MET A 13 6.54 7.29 -1.54
CA MET A 13 5.28 6.56 -1.42
C MET A 13 4.99 6.11 0.02
N VAL A 14 6.00 5.59 0.73
CA VAL A 14 5.81 5.16 2.13
C VAL A 14 5.50 6.36 3.02
N ASP A 15 6.16 7.49 2.82
CA ASP A 15 5.94 8.68 3.63
C ASP A 15 4.54 9.27 3.40
N GLN A 16 4.11 9.32 2.14
CA GLN A 16 2.76 9.71 1.74
C GLN A 16 1.70 8.77 2.31
N ALA A 17 1.90 7.45 2.18
CA ALA A 17 1.02 6.45 2.75
C ALA A 17 0.92 6.57 4.28
N VAL A 18 2.05 6.76 4.99
CA VAL A 18 2.07 6.96 6.44
C VAL A 18 1.27 8.20 6.84
N MET A 19 1.41 9.32 6.12
CA MET A 19 0.64 10.54 6.39
C MET A 19 -0.86 10.35 6.12
N SER A 20 -1.20 9.66 5.03
CA SER A 20 -2.58 9.35 4.67
C SER A 20 -3.24 8.42 5.69
N ILE A 21 -2.56 7.33 6.06
CA ILE A 21 -3.02 6.36 7.07
C ILE A 21 -3.23 7.05 8.42
N ARG A 22 -2.33 7.94 8.86
CA ARG A 22 -2.53 8.72 10.10
C ARG A 22 -3.82 9.53 10.10
N SER A 23 -4.21 10.05 8.95
CA SER A 23 -5.48 10.76 8.79
C SER A 23 -6.66 9.80 8.78
N ALA A 24 -6.56 8.68 8.06
CA ALA A 24 -7.59 7.64 8.02
C ALA A 24 -7.84 7.02 9.42
N ARG A 25 -6.80 6.85 10.23
CA ARG A 25 -6.88 6.29 11.59
C ARG A 25 -7.69 7.15 12.58
N LYS A 26 -8.12 8.35 12.20
CA LYS A 26 -9.13 9.14 12.94
C LYS A 26 -10.54 8.57 12.81
N PHE A 27 -10.80 7.79 11.76
CA PHE A 27 -12.11 7.22 11.42
C PHE A 27 -12.11 5.68 11.40
N PHE A 28 -10.94 5.06 11.23
CA PHE A 28 -10.79 3.60 11.11
C PHE A 28 -9.85 3.03 12.18
N ARG A 29 -10.15 1.82 12.66
CA ARG A 29 -9.26 1.03 13.53
C ARG A 29 -8.03 0.51 12.76
N ARG A 30 -7.00 0.05 13.46
CA ARG A 30 -5.72 -0.36 12.84
C ARG A 30 -5.92 -1.58 11.93
N ASP A 31 -6.68 -2.54 12.41
CA ASP A 31 -7.10 -3.77 11.74
C ASP A 31 -8.10 -3.54 10.59
N GLU A 32 -8.70 -2.36 10.52
CA GLU A 32 -9.56 -1.93 9.40
C GLU A 32 -8.77 -1.23 8.29
N VAL A 33 -7.50 -0.90 8.52
CA VAL A 33 -6.59 -0.36 7.50
C VAL A 33 -5.65 -1.45 7.04
N VAL A 34 -5.69 -1.78 5.75
CA VAL A 34 -4.83 -2.78 5.13
C VAL A 34 -3.86 -2.13 4.17
N VAL A 35 -2.58 -2.49 4.27
CA VAL A 35 -1.53 -2.05 3.34
C VAL A 35 -0.98 -3.27 2.63
N PHE A 36 -1.22 -3.33 1.31
CA PHE A 36 -0.56 -4.28 0.42
C PHE A 36 0.84 -3.76 0.10
N TYR A 37 1.85 -4.33 0.75
CA TYR A 37 3.23 -3.89 0.62
C TYR A 37 3.96 -4.72 -0.45
N THR A 38 4.16 -4.10 -1.60
CA THR A 38 4.74 -4.70 -2.80
C THR A 38 6.24 -4.43 -2.89
N PRO A 39 7.03 -5.28 -3.59
CA PRO A 39 8.43 -4.99 -3.82
C PRO A 39 8.59 -3.65 -4.56
N PRO A 40 9.65 -2.88 -4.28
CA PRO A 40 10.75 -3.21 -3.39
C PRO A 40 10.28 -2.94 -1.97
N ARG A 41 10.77 -3.73 -1.01
CA ARG A 41 10.40 -3.62 0.39
C ARG A 41 11.66 -3.31 1.19
N SER A 42 11.52 -2.52 2.24
CA SER A 42 12.52 -2.46 3.31
C SER A 42 11.86 -2.79 4.64
N GLU A 43 12.62 -3.47 5.49
CA GLU A 43 12.19 -3.85 6.84
C GLU A 43 11.79 -2.62 7.66
N LYS A 44 12.62 -1.57 7.60
CA LYS A 44 12.37 -0.29 8.28
C LYS A 44 11.01 0.32 7.90
N ASN A 45 10.69 0.34 6.60
CA ASN A 45 9.42 0.92 6.15
C ASN A 45 8.23 -0.01 6.40
N ARG A 46 8.44 -1.33 6.38
CA ARG A 46 7.44 -2.29 6.85
C ARG A 46 7.04 -2.02 8.29
N GLU A 47 8.01 -1.87 9.20
CA GLU A 47 7.75 -1.60 10.62
C GLU A 47 6.94 -0.31 10.81
N ARG A 48 7.29 0.75 10.06
CA ARG A 48 6.55 2.03 10.07
C ARG A 48 5.08 1.86 9.67
N LEU A 49 4.82 1.08 8.61
CA LEU A 49 3.46 0.81 8.14
C LEU A 49 2.70 -0.10 9.13
N SER A 50 3.36 -1.13 9.65
CA SER A 50 2.78 -2.10 10.60
C SER A 50 2.37 -1.46 11.92
N ALA A 51 3.03 -0.37 12.33
CA ALA A 51 2.61 0.41 13.50
C ALA A 51 1.22 1.07 13.32
N LEU A 52 0.78 1.28 12.08
CA LEU A 52 -0.43 2.04 11.77
C LEU A 52 -1.55 1.21 11.16
N ALA A 53 -1.22 0.10 10.49
CA ALA A 53 -2.14 -0.71 9.71
C ALA A 53 -1.81 -2.22 9.80
N GLU A 54 -2.72 -3.05 9.31
CA GLU A 54 -2.45 -4.45 8.93
C GLU A 54 -1.62 -4.44 7.63
N VAL A 55 -0.37 -4.90 7.68
CA VAL A 55 0.51 -4.96 6.49
C VAL A 55 0.52 -6.38 5.92
N ARG A 56 0.19 -6.50 4.64
CA ARG A 56 0.27 -7.74 3.86
C ARG A 56 1.37 -7.60 2.84
N GLU A 57 2.49 -8.30 3.03
CA GLU A 57 3.51 -8.40 2.00
C GLU A 57 2.96 -9.24 0.84
N VAL A 58 2.92 -8.65 -0.35
CA VAL A 58 2.37 -9.30 -1.55
C VAL A 58 3.27 -9.04 -2.74
N GLU A 59 3.48 -10.04 -3.58
CA GLU A 59 4.30 -9.89 -4.78
C GLU A 59 3.64 -8.97 -5.82
N ASN A 60 4.44 -8.46 -6.75
CA ASN A 60 3.89 -7.83 -7.96
C ASN A 60 3.25 -8.92 -8.81
N LEU A 61 2.05 -8.66 -9.32
CA LEU A 61 1.33 -9.62 -10.17
C LEU A 61 1.70 -9.42 -11.65
N THR A 62 2.17 -8.22 -11.99
CA THR A 62 2.66 -7.85 -13.31
C THR A 62 4.15 -7.51 -13.28
N ASP A 63 4.79 -7.63 -14.44
CA ASP A 63 6.15 -7.17 -14.62
C ASP A 63 6.24 -5.64 -14.44
N PRO A 64 7.37 -5.12 -13.94
CA PRO A 64 7.55 -3.67 -13.78
C PRO A 64 7.30 -2.92 -15.09
N PHE A 65 6.32 -2.02 -15.07
CA PHE A 65 6.04 -1.12 -16.18
C PHE A 65 6.74 0.22 -15.97
N ASP A 66 7.56 0.64 -16.94
CA ASP A 66 8.16 1.98 -17.01
C ASP A 66 7.55 2.74 -18.20
N PRO A 67 6.38 3.38 -18.04
CA PRO A 67 5.70 4.11 -19.11
C PRO A 67 6.55 5.23 -19.71
N TRP A 68 7.57 5.69 -18.97
CA TRP A 68 8.36 6.85 -19.31
C TRP A 68 9.78 6.48 -19.78
N GLY A 69 10.14 5.19 -19.78
CA GLY A 69 11.46 4.71 -20.18
C GLY A 69 12.62 5.36 -19.42
N MET A 70 12.37 5.89 -18.22
CA MET A 70 13.35 6.68 -17.47
C MET A 70 14.29 5.80 -16.61
N GLY A 71 14.22 4.48 -16.73
CA GLY A 71 14.91 3.54 -15.84
C GLY A 71 14.38 3.60 -14.40
N ARG A 72 13.24 4.27 -14.22
CA ARG A 72 12.62 4.55 -12.92
C ARG A 72 11.32 3.79 -12.88
N MET A 73 11.40 2.50 -12.57
CA MET A 73 10.25 1.61 -12.38
C MET A 73 9.14 2.35 -11.62
N SER A 74 8.08 2.76 -12.32
CA SER A 74 6.88 3.30 -11.69
C SER A 74 6.07 2.11 -11.26
N ARG A 75 6.28 1.64 -10.04
CA ARG A 75 5.49 0.55 -9.50
C ARG A 75 4.15 1.12 -9.06
N TYR A 76 3.17 1.05 -9.96
CA TYR A 76 1.79 1.04 -9.53
C TYR A 76 1.52 -0.38 -9.06
N GLY A 77 1.59 -0.58 -7.75
CA GLY A 77 1.25 -1.88 -7.19
C GLY A 77 -0.13 -2.28 -7.69
N ASP A 78 -0.19 -3.43 -8.33
CA ASP A 78 -1.40 -3.93 -8.96
C ASP A 78 -2.56 -3.83 -7.98
N LYS A 79 -3.57 -3.02 -8.33
CA LYS A 79 -4.81 -2.82 -7.55
C LYS A 79 -5.64 -4.12 -7.43
N VAL A 80 -5.13 -5.21 -8.00
CA VAL A 80 -5.72 -6.55 -8.01
C VAL A 80 -5.76 -7.17 -6.61
N HIS A 81 -4.85 -6.78 -5.70
CA HIS A 81 -4.86 -7.31 -4.33
C HIS A 81 -6.10 -6.90 -3.53
N LEU A 82 -6.83 -5.87 -3.94
CA LEU A 82 -8.09 -5.45 -3.32
C LEU A 82 -9.15 -6.55 -3.34
N CYS A 83 -9.13 -7.42 -4.36
CA CYS A 83 -10.04 -8.56 -4.48
C CYS A 83 -9.82 -9.63 -3.39
N SER A 84 -8.73 -9.53 -2.61
CA SER A 84 -8.45 -10.43 -1.47
C SER A 84 -9.07 -9.97 -0.14
N LEU A 85 -9.71 -8.81 -0.11
CA LEU A 85 -10.38 -8.31 1.10
C LEU A 85 -11.80 -8.87 1.16
N ASP A 86 -12.06 -9.65 2.21
CA ASP A 86 -13.38 -10.17 2.53
C ASP A 86 -14.14 -9.12 3.35
N ASP A 87 -14.64 -8.09 2.67
CA ASP A 87 -15.46 -7.03 3.26
C ASP A 87 -16.46 -6.50 2.22
N GLU A 88 -17.68 -6.18 2.65
CA GLU A 88 -18.74 -5.67 1.78
C GLU A 88 -18.41 -4.27 1.23
N GLU A 89 -17.64 -3.49 1.99
CA GLU A 89 -17.27 -2.11 1.64
C GLU A 89 -15.77 -1.88 1.80
N VAL A 90 -15.11 -1.52 0.70
CA VAL A 90 -13.67 -1.22 0.65
C VAL A 90 -13.45 0.19 0.08
N PHE A 91 -12.82 1.05 0.88
CA PHE A 91 -12.32 2.36 0.44
C PHE A 91 -10.86 2.23 0.00
N PHE A 92 -10.59 2.47 -1.27
CA PHE A 92 -9.22 2.46 -1.80
C PHE A 92 -8.67 3.88 -1.88
N LEU A 93 -7.47 4.07 -1.32
CA LEU A 93 -6.76 5.34 -1.37
C LEU A 93 -5.42 5.13 -2.08
N ASP A 94 -5.22 5.87 -3.17
CA ASP A 94 -3.94 5.92 -3.89
C ASP A 94 -2.95 6.77 -3.07
N ALA A 95 -1.72 6.29 -2.93
CA ALA A 95 -0.64 6.97 -2.21
C ALA A 95 0.45 7.40 -3.19
#